data_AF-A0A434CKF3-F1
#
_entry.id   AF-A0A434CKF3-F1
#
_cell.length_a   1.000
_cell.length_b   1.000
_cell.length_c   1.000
_cell.angle_alpha   90.00
_cell.angle_beta   90.00
_cell.angle_gamma   90.00
#
_symmetry.space_group_name_H-M   'P 1'
#
loop_
_entity.id
_entity.type
_entity.pdbx_description
1 polymer ?
#
loop_
_entity_poly.entity_id
_entity_poly.type
_entity_poly.pdbx_seq_one_letter_code
_entity_poly.pdbx_strand_id
1 'polypeptide(L)'
;MGEDRLKPGLRVARHRARLRGSVPETSASDMVFRATAYPIRLHAIEPSIFDRSQLARDMAGPSFNDWIDQLGLRKVRDPHFDKPVYRKAPFGNLTLSADIEKKISASFRRVRDKRKIPRSKFAPMLGVSEPVYVRYERAVSKLTGGRLLHICELLDVS
;
A
#
# COMPACT_ATOMS: atom_id res chain seq x y z
N MET A 1 -19.93 -20.93 49.19
CA MET A 1 -19.23 -22.22 48.96
C MET A 1 -18.75 -22.25 47.52
N GLY A 2 -17.51 -21.98 47.10
CA GLY A 2 -16.29 -21.39 47.67
C GLY A 2 -15.60 -20.74 46.45
N GLU A 3 -15.15 -19.49 46.52
CA GLU A 3 -13.78 -19.09 46.87
C GLU A 3 -12.66 -19.93 46.26
N ASP A 4 -11.70 -19.17 45.67
CA ASP A 4 -10.27 -19.43 45.70
C ASP A 4 -9.70 -20.52 44.79
N ARG A 5 -8.52 -20.38 44.18
CA ARG A 5 -7.53 -19.30 44.00
C ARG A 5 -6.47 -19.92 43.05
N LEU A 6 -5.46 -19.13 42.67
CA LEU A 6 -4.10 -19.56 42.26
C LEU A 6 -3.80 -19.79 40.75
N LYS A 7 -3.26 -18.73 40.12
CA LYS A 7 -1.88 -18.77 39.60
C LYS A 7 -0.96 -18.37 40.76
N PRO A 8 0.29 -18.82 40.96
CA PRO A 8 1.42 -18.65 40.02
C PRO A 8 2.60 -19.67 40.16
N GLY A 9 3.67 -19.51 39.38
CA GLY A 9 4.98 -20.17 39.61
C GLY A 9 5.69 -20.55 38.31
N LEU A 10 6.48 -19.65 37.70
CA LEU A 10 7.91 -19.45 37.93
C LEU A 10 8.76 -20.71 37.67
N ARG A 11 9.48 -20.76 36.54
CA ARG A 11 10.83 -21.33 36.48
C ARG A 11 11.63 -20.76 35.31
N VAL A 12 12.59 -19.95 35.73
CA VAL A 12 13.77 -19.47 35.02
C VAL A 12 14.58 -20.65 34.50
N ALA A 13 14.95 -20.63 33.22
CA ALA A 13 16.06 -21.41 32.69
C ALA A 13 16.98 -20.47 31.91
N ARG A 14 17.91 -19.86 32.65
CA ARG A 14 19.10 -19.20 32.09
C ARG A 14 20.00 -20.31 31.58
N HIS A 15 20.22 -20.37 30.27
CA HIS A 15 21.35 -21.11 29.70
C HIS A 15 22.38 -20.12 29.15
N ARG A 16 23.34 -19.79 30.04
CA ARG A 16 24.66 -19.27 29.69
C ARG A 16 25.50 -20.43 29.18
N ALA A 17 25.84 -20.45 27.90
CA ALA A 17 26.96 -21.21 27.35
C ALA A 17 28.03 -20.20 26.92
N ARG A 18 28.98 -19.92 27.83
CA ARG A 18 30.42 -20.27 27.71
C ARG A 18 31.07 -19.82 26.40
N LEU A 19 31.56 -18.58 26.43
CA LEU A 19 32.71 -18.14 25.66
C LEU A 19 33.95 -18.93 26.14
N ARG A 20 34.53 -19.75 25.26
CA ARG A 20 35.89 -20.29 25.39
C ARG A 20 36.54 -20.24 24.02
N GLY A 21 37.20 -19.12 23.74
CA GLY A 21 38.19 -18.98 22.67
C GLY A 21 39.46 -18.48 23.34
N SER A 22 40.42 -19.38 23.46
CA SER A 22 41.75 -19.21 24.05
C SER A 22 42.55 -18.15 23.32
N VAL A 23 43.06 -17.18 24.08
CA VAL A 23 44.11 -16.25 23.66
C VAL A 23 45.45 -16.94 23.92
N PRO A 24 46.30 -17.20 22.91
CA PRO A 24 47.69 -17.47 23.17
C PRO A 24 48.40 -16.14 23.43
N GLU A 25 48.82 -15.97 24.69
CA GLU A 25 49.85 -15.01 25.08
C GLU A 25 51.14 -15.40 24.37
N THR A 26 51.54 -14.63 23.35
CA THR A 26 52.89 -14.73 22.79
C THR A 26 53.75 -13.64 23.41
N SER A 27 54.75 -14.11 24.14
CA SER A 27 55.79 -13.40 24.88
C SER A 27 56.39 -12.20 24.16
N ALA A 28 56.60 -11.12 24.93
CA ALA A 28 57.16 -9.83 24.52
C ALA A 28 58.69 -9.85 24.33
N SER A 29 59.23 -10.89 23.70
CA SER A 29 60.69 -11.02 23.51
C SER A 29 61.00 -11.72 22.20
N ASP A 30 60.61 -11.10 21.09
CA ASP A 30 61.25 -11.33 19.78
C ASP A 30 61.11 -10.06 18.92
N MET A 31 61.68 -8.97 19.46
CA MET A 31 62.08 -7.81 18.65
C MET A 31 63.34 -8.19 17.87
N VAL A 32 63.19 -8.56 16.60
CA VAL A 32 64.25 -8.35 15.60
C VAL A 32 63.68 -7.62 14.41
N PHE A 33 63.98 -6.33 14.41
CA PHE A 33 63.71 -5.34 13.38
C PHE A 33 64.41 -5.75 12.07
N ARG A 34 63.66 -6.30 11.11
CA ARG A 34 64.06 -6.30 9.70
C ARG A 34 63.07 -5.45 8.92
N ALA A 35 63.42 -4.17 8.79
CA ALA A 35 62.78 -3.25 7.88
C ALA A 35 63.10 -3.66 6.43
N THR A 36 62.35 -4.62 5.88
CA THR A 36 62.28 -4.83 4.43
C THR A 36 61.17 -3.94 3.89
N ALA A 37 61.58 -2.90 3.18
CA ALA A 37 60.73 -1.91 2.54
C ALA A 37 59.73 -2.58 1.57
N TYR A 38 58.47 -2.68 1.99
CA TYR A 38 57.34 -2.78 1.07
C TYR A 38 56.71 -1.40 0.96
N PRO A 39 56.74 -0.74 -0.20
CA PRO A 39 55.92 0.44 -0.40
C PRO A 39 54.46 -0.04 -0.51
N ILE A 40 53.73 -0.04 0.62
CA ILE A 40 52.27 -0.05 0.55
C ILE A 40 51.91 1.28 -0.09
N ARG A 41 51.57 1.24 -1.37
CA ARG A 41 50.86 2.32 -2.05
C ARG A 41 49.55 2.47 -1.27
N LEU A 42 49.47 3.44 -0.36
CA LEU A 42 48.19 4.00 0.03
C LEU A 42 47.64 4.62 -1.26
N HIS A 43 46.92 3.82 -2.04
CA HIS A 43 45.92 4.40 -2.93
C HIS A 43 44.99 5.17 -2.00
N ALA A 44 45.04 6.50 -2.09
CA ALA A 44 43.96 7.32 -1.61
C ALA A 44 42.69 6.68 -2.16
N ILE A 45 41.86 6.12 -1.27
CA ILE A 45 40.49 5.79 -1.63
C ILE A 45 39.89 7.16 -1.92
N GLU A 46 39.84 7.54 -3.19
CA GLU A 46 39.12 8.73 -3.58
C GLU A 46 37.70 8.58 -3.01
N PRO A 47 37.20 9.55 -2.22
CA PRO A 47 35.81 9.52 -1.79
C PRO A 47 34.94 9.90 -2.99
N SER A 48 34.90 9.06 -4.02
CA SER A 48 34.14 9.29 -5.26
C SER A 48 32.85 8.47 -5.33
N ILE A 49 32.49 7.74 -4.26
CA ILE A 49 31.40 6.75 -4.32
C ILE A 49 30.05 7.30 -3.80
N PHE A 50 30.03 8.51 -3.25
CA PHE A 50 28.77 9.10 -2.78
C PHE A 50 28.30 10.19 -3.73
N ASP A 51 27.64 9.77 -4.81
CA ASP A 51 26.89 10.68 -5.67
C ASP A 51 25.77 11.32 -4.84
N ARG A 52 26.01 12.55 -4.37
CA ARG A 52 25.03 13.35 -3.61
C ARG A 52 23.74 13.55 -4.40
N SER A 53 23.78 13.52 -5.73
CA SER A 53 22.60 13.58 -6.59
C SER A 53 21.78 12.29 -6.52
N GLN A 54 22.45 11.13 -6.44
CA GLN A 54 21.77 9.85 -6.26
C GLN A 54 21.16 9.74 -4.86
N LEU A 55 21.88 10.13 -3.80
CA LEU A 55 21.32 10.17 -2.44
C LEU A 55 20.10 11.11 -2.36
N ALA A 56 20.16 12.27 -3.01
CA ALA A 56 19.05 13.21 -3.04
C ALA A 56 17.81 12.61 -3.74
N ARG A 57 17.99 11.83 -4.82
CA ARG A 57 16.88 11.08 -5.46
C ARG A 57 16.34 9.99 -4.55
N ASP A 58 17.20 9.21 -3.91
CA ASP A 58 16.80 8.11 -3.02
C ASP A 58 16.01 8.62 -1.80
N MET A 59 16.36 9.81 -1.29
CA MET A 59 15.67 10.48 -0.18
C MET A 59 14.38 11.20 -0.62
N ALA A 60 14.29 11.66 -1.87
CA ALA A 60 13.11 12.35 -2.42
C ALA A 60 11.99 11.38 -2.82
N GLY A 61 12.32 10.09 -3.00
CA GLY A 61 11.40 9.07 -3.49
C GLY A 61 11.11 9.19 -4.99
N PRO A 62 10.28 8.30 -5.55
CA PRO A 62 9.96 8.28 -6.98
C PRO A 62 9.32 9.60 -7.41
N SER A 63 9.74 10.11 -8.57
CA SER A 63 9.16 11.31 -9.17
C SER A 63 7.72 11.05 -9.64
N PHE A 64 6.99 12.12 -9.96
CA PHE A 64 5.64 11.99 -10.50
C PHE A 64 5.59 11.15 -11.79
N ASN A 65 6.62 11.27 -12.66
CA ASN A 65 6.71 10.46 -13.87
C ASN A 65 7.03 9.00 -13.54
N ASP A 66 7.89 8.74 -12.56
CA ASP A 66 8.16 7.37 -12.10
C ASP A 66 6.88 6.72 -11.57
N TRP A 67 6.04 7.45 -10.84
CA TRP A 67 4.72 6.96 -10.41
C TRP A 67 3.78 6.71 -11.57
N ILE A 68 3.75 7.57 -12.60
CA ILE A 68 2.95 7.35 -13.81
C ILE A 68 3.36 6.05 -14.49
N ASP A 69 4.67 5.84 -14.67
CA ASP A 69 5.21 4.67 -15.35
C ASP A 69 5.01 3.39 -14.53
N GLN A 70 5.31 3.42 -13.23
CA GLN A 70 5.09 2.31 -12.30
C GLN A 70 3.61 1.89 -12.22
N LEU A 71 2.70 2.87 -12.25
CA LEU A 71 1.26 2.60 -12.23
C LEU A 71 0.70 2.34 -13.65
N GLY A 72 1.50 2.37 -14.71
CA GLY A 72 1.04 2.16 -16.09
C GLY A 72 -0.05 3.15 -16.52
N LEU A 73 0.04 4.41 -16.08
CA LEU A 73 -0.96 5.42 -16.35
C LEU A 73 -0.71 6.08 -17.71
N ARG A 74 -1.80 6.37 -18.42
CA ARG A 74 -1.80 7.15 -19.64
C ARG A 74 -2.47 8.49 -19.40
N LYS A 75 -1.89 9.54 -19.97
CA LYS A 75 -2.46 10.88 -19.96
C LYS A 75 -3.70 10.92 -20.86
N VAL A 76 -4.82 11.35 -20.31
CA VAL A 76 -6.11 11.49 -20.98
C VAL A 76 -6.58 12.94 -20.83
N ARG A 77 -7.14 13.50 -21.91
CA ARG A 77 -7.86 14.78 -21.85
C ARG A 77 -9.32 14.47 -21.59
N ASP A 78 -9.81 14.90 -20.44
CA ASP A 78 -11.21 14.77 -20.08
C ASP A 78 -11.89 16.14 -20.18
N PRO A 79 -13.02 16.27 -20.89
CA PRO A 79 -13.69 17.56 -21.09
C PRO A 79 -14.23 18.17 -19.78
N HIS A 80 -14.31 17.42 -18.68
CA HIS A 80 -14.75 17.94 -17.37
C HIS A 80 -13.61 18.50 -16.51
N PHE A 81 -12.35 18.34 -16.90
CA PHE A 81 -11.21 18.76 -16.09
C PHE A 81 -10.24 19.61 -16.93
N ASP A 82 -9.94 20.82 -16.46
CA ASP A 82 -8.97 21.71 -17.12
C ASP A 82 -7.53 21.15 -17.07
N LYS A 83 -7.26 20.27 -16.09
CA LYS A 83 -5.96 19.63 -15.90
C LYS A 83 -5.95 18.24 -16.53
N PRO A 84 -4.80 17.77 -17.04
CA PRO A 84 -4.69 16.42 -17.58
C PRO A 84 -4.95 15.37 -16.50
N VAL A 85 -5.72 14.35 -16.86
CA VAL A 85 -6.06 13.22 -15.98
C VAL A 85 -5.24 12.01 -16.40
N TYR A 86 -4.64 11.29 -15.45
CA TYR A 86 -3.84 10.10 -15.71
C TYR A 86 -4.64 8.85 -15.32
N ARG A 87 -4.84 7.92 -16.26
CA ARG A 87 -5.68 6.73 -16.06
C ARG A 87 -4.95 5.48 -16.51
N LYS A 88 -5.06 4.37 -15.76
CA LYS A 88 -4.77 3.03 -16.29
C LYS A 88 -5.67 2.82 -17.51
N ALA A 89 -5.23 2.00 -18.48
CA ALA A 89 -5.90 1.74 -19.76
C ALA A 89 -7.43 1.85 -19.66
N PRO A 90 -8.07 2.59 -20.58
CA PRO A 90 -9.42 3.08 -20.35
C PRO A 90 -10.35 1.91 -20.03
N PHE A 91 -11.11 2.03 -18.93
CA PHE A 91 -12.21 1.13 -18.56
C PHE A 91 -13.31 1.22 -19.66
N GLY A 92 -13.00 0.71 -20.86
CA GLY A 92 -13.71 1.01 -22.10
C GLY A 92 -13.73 2.52 -22.46
N ASN A 93 -14.50 2.88 -23.48
CA ASN A 93 -14.75 4.28 -23.89
C ASN A 93 -15.63 5.02 -22.87
N LEU A 94 -15.13 5.19 -21.64
CA LEU A 94 -15.81 5.89 -20.55
C LEU A 94 -15.14 7.24 -20.27
N THR A 95 -15.77 8.31 -20.75
CA THR A 95 -15.54 9.69 -20.33
C THR A 95 -15.90 9.85 -18.86
N LEU A 96 -15.10 10.59 -18.08
CA LEU A 96 -15.30 10.81 -16.64
C LEU A 96 -16.40 11.85 -16.40
N SER A 97 -17.58 11.56 -16.95
CA SER A 97 -18.76 12.42 -16.98
C SER A 97 -19.95 11.73 -16.30
N ALA A 98 -21.13 12.35 -16.42
CA ALA A 98 -22.42 11.73 -16.07
C ALA A 98 -22.64 10.35 -16.71
N ASP A 99 -21.92 9.98 -17.77
CA ASP A 99 -22.02 8.67 -18.40
C ASP A 99 -21.47 7.54 -17.52
N ILE A 100 -20.45 7.80 -16.69
CA ILE A 100 -19.98 6.81 -15.70
C ILE A 100 -21.07 6.56 -14.65
N GLU A 101 -21.66 7.62 -14.10
CA GLU A 101 -22.73 7.49 -13.10
C GLU A 101 -23.90 6.67 -13.67
N LYS A 102 -24.31 6.95 -14.91
CA LYS A 102 -25.34 6.15 -15.61
C LYS A 102 -24.96 4.67 -15.73
N LYS A 103 -23.72 4.35 -16.10
CA LYS A 103 -23.27 2.94 -16.21
C LYS A 103 -23.21 2.25 -14.86
N ILE A 104 -22.74 2.93 -13.82
CA ILE A 104 -22.73 2.42 -12.44
C ILE A 104 -24.16 2.12 -11.98
N SER A 105 -25.06 3.09 -12.09
CA SER A 105 -26.47 2.95 -11.73
C SER A 105 -27.16 1.81 -12.50
N ALA A 106 -26.90 1.69 -13.79
CA ALA A 106 -27.42 0.58 -14.60
C ALA A 106 -26.84 -0.77 -14.17
N SER A 107 -25.56 -0.83 -13.79
CA SER A 107 -24.92 -2.04 -13.26
C SER A 107 -25.59 -2.49 -11.97
N PHE A 108 -25.82 -1.59 -11.02
CA PHE A 108 -26.51 -1.91 -9.77
C PHE A 108 -27.90 -2.47 -9.99
N ARG A 109 -28.67 -1.84 -10.89
CA ARG A 109 -29.98 -2.35 -11.27
C ARG A 109 -29.88 -3.78 -11.81
N ARG A 110 -28.96 -4.04 -12.74
CA ARG A 110 -28.76 -5.38 -13.33
C ARG A 110 -28.37 -6.42 -12.29
N VAL A 111 -27.46 -6.10 -11.37
CA VAL A 111 -27.02 -7.04 -10.33
C VAL A 111 -28.15 -7.30 -9.33
N ARG A 112 -28.88 -6.26 -8.90
CA ARG A 112 -30.07 -6.42 -8.05
C ARG A 112 -31.14 -7.28 -8.72
N ASP A 113 -31.42 -7.03 -9.99
CA ASP A 113 -32.40 -7.79 -10.78
C ASP A 113 -31.96 -9.26 -10.95
N LYS A 114 -30.66 -9.53 -11.18
CA LYS A 114 -30.09 -10.89 -11.23
C LYS A 114 -30.28 -11.64 -9.91
N ARG A 115 -30.15 -10.94 -8.77
CA ARG A 115 -30.39 -11.47 -7.43
C ARG A 115 -31.89 -11.53 -7.05
N LYS A 116 -32.78 -11.05 -7.92
CA LYS A 116 -34.24 -10.99 -7.72
C LYS A 116 -34.66 -10.23 -6.45
N ILE A 117 -33.88 -9.24 -6.02
CA ILE A 117 -34.19 -8.45 -4.83
C ILE A 117 -35.12 -7.29 -5.23
N PRO A 118 -36.36 -7.20 -4.71
CA PRO A 118 -37.24 -6.09 -5.02
C PRO A 118 -36.75 -4.80 -4.37
N ARG A 119 -36.99 -3.66 -5.03
CA ARG A 119 -36.60 -2.33 -4.52
C ARG A 119 -37.19 -2.02 -3.15
N SER A 120 -38.43 -2.43 -2.92
CA SER A 120 -39.13 -2.29 -1.63
C SER A 120 -38.43 -2.98 -0.46
N LYS A 121 -37.60 -3.99 -0.72
CA LYS A 121 -36.77 -4.66 0.30
C LYS A 121 -35.35 -4.13 0.34
N PHE A 122 -34.80 -3.78 -0.82
CA PHE A 122 -33.43 -3.28 -0.93
C PHE A 122 -33.26 -1.86 -0.37
N ALA A 123 -34.21 -0.96 -0.64
CA ALA A 123 -34.12 0.43 -0.19
C ALA A 123 -34.06 0.57 1.35
N PRO A 124 -34.89 -0.15 2.14
CA PRO A 124 -34.76 -0.15 3.59
C PRO A 124 -33.42 -0.71 4.11
N MET A 125 -32.81 -1.68 3.44
CA MET A 125 -31.48 -2.20 3.82
C MET A 125 -30.40 -1.11 3.70
N LEU A 126 -30.56 -0.21 2.73
CA LEU A 126 -29.72 0.98 2.60
C LEU A 126 -30.13 2.12 3.56
N GLY A 127 -31.19 1.98 4.34
CA GLY A 127 -31.73 3.08 5.16
C GLY A 127 -32.29 4.24 4.32
N VAL A 128 -32.87 3.95 3.14
CA VAL A 128 -33.54 4.95 2.30
C VAL A 128 -34.95 4.50 1.93
N SER A 129 -35.79 5.46 1.52
CA SER A 129 -37.07 5.14 0.91
C SER A 129 -36.89 4.61 -0.51
N GLU A 130 -37.85 3.80 -0.96
CA GLU A 130 -37.85 3.26 -2.32
C GLU A 130 -37.77 4.35 -3.41
N PRO A 131 -38.49 5.49 -3.34
CA PRO A 131 -38.35 6.57 -4.31
C PRO A 131 -36.94 7.16 -4.38
N VAL A 132 -36.22 7.22 -3.26
CA VAL A 132 -34.82 7.69 -3.24
C VAL A 132 -33.91 6.67 -3.93
N TYR A 133 -34.10 5.38 -3.65
CA TYR A 133 -33.34 4.33 -4.31
C TYR A 133 -33.56 4.30 -5.83
N VAL A 134 -34.79 4.51 -6.30
CA VAL A 134 -35.11 4.60 -7.73
C VAL A 134 -34.31 5.72 -8.42
N ARG A 135 -34.05 6.85 -7.74
CA ARG A 135 -33.23 7.92 -8.30
C ARG A 135 -31.78 7.51 -8.49
N TYR A 136 -31.25 6.69 -7.56
CA TYR A 136 -29.91 6.12 -7.70
C TYR A 136 -29.83 5.20 -8.91
N GLU A 137 -30.79 4.29 -9.12
CA GLU A 137 -30.79 3.42 -10.30
C GLU A 137 -30.97 4.16 -11.63
N ARG A 138 -31.59 5.35 -11.61
CA ARG A 138 -31.81 6.18 -12.80
C ARG A 138 -30.70 7.21 -13.04
N ALA A 139 -29.67 7.27 -12.20
CA ALA A 139 -28.62 8.30 -12.22
C ALA A 139 -29.18 9.74 -12.23
N VAL A 140 -30.32 9.96 -11.55
CA VAL A 140 -30.96 11.28 -11.42
C VAL A 140 -30.41 12.04 -10.21
N SER A 141 -29.89 11.32 -9.23
CA SER A 141 -29.30 11.91 -8.03
C SER A 141 -27.88 11.41 -7.85
N LYS A 142 -26.98 12.33 -7.50
CA LYS A 142 -25.58 12.01 -7.19
C LYS A 142 -25.53 10.96 -6.09
N LEU A 143 -24.79 9.90 -6.35
CA LEU A 143 -24.51 8.85 -5.39
C LEU A 143 -23.23 9.22 -4.64
N THR A 144 -23.29 9.33 -3.31
CA THR A 144 -22.08 9.57 -2.51
C THR A 144 -21.20 8.31 -2.50
N GLY A 145 -19.88 8.48 -2.36
CA GLY A 145 -18.95 7.35 -2.30
C GLY A 145 -19.29 6.34 -1.18
N GLY A 146 -19.74 6.83 -0.02
CA GLY A 146 -20.22 5.96 1.06
C GLY A 146 -21.46 5.15 0.68
N ARG A 147 -22.42 5.76 -0.04
CA ARG A 147 -23.61 5.05 -0.51
C ARG A 147 -23.26 4.03 -1.60
N LEU A 148 -22.31 4.36 -2.48
CA LEU A 148 -21.77 3.45 -3.49
C LEU A 148 -21.20 2.19 -2.84
N LEU A 149 -20.32 2.35 -1.86
CA LEU A 149 -19.69 1.23 -1.15
C LEU A 149 -20.73 0.34 -0.45
N HIS A 150 -21.69 0.94 0.25
CA HIS A 150 -22.75 0.18 0.91
C HIS A 150 -23.62 -0.60 -0.10
N ILE A 151 -23.92 -0.04 -1.27
CA ILE A 151 -24.61 -0.78 -2.35
C ILE A 151 -23.77 -1.95 -2.85
N CYS A 152 -22.47 -1.74 -3.08
CA CYS A 152 -21.55 -2.79 -3.49
C CYS A 152 -21.49 -3.93 -2.48
N GLU A 153 -21.47 -3.62 -1.18
CA GLU A 153 -21.52 -4.62 -0.10
C GLU A 153 -22.81 -5.44 -0.13
N LEU A 154 -23.98 -4.78 -0.18
CA LEU A 154 -25.27 -5.48 -0.22
C LEU A 154 -25.49 -6.30 -1.49
N LEU A 155 -24.93 -5.85 -2.60
CA LEU A 155 -24.98 -6.56 -3.88
C LEU A 155 -23.80 -7.51 -4.08
N ASP A 156 -22.88 -7.60 -3.11
CA ASP A 156 -21.68 -8.42 -3.14
C ASP A 156 -20.98 -8.33 -4.52
N VAL A 157 -20.58 -7.09 -4.82
CA VAL A 157 -19.86 -6.65 -6.02
C VAL A 157 -18.58 -5.95 -5.56
N SER A 158 -17.44 -6.33 -6.14
CA SER A 158 -16.12 -5.71 -5.91
C SER A 158 -15.67 -4.87 -7.09
#